data_AF-A0A3S3CEG8-F1
#
_entry.id   AF-A0A3S3CEG8-F1
#
_cell.length_a   1.000
_cell.length_b   1.000
_cell.length_c   1.000
_cell.angle_alpha   90.00
_cell.angle_beta   90.00
_cell.angle_gamma   90.00
#
_symmetry.space_group_name_H-M   'P 1'
#
loop_
_entity.id
_entity.type
_entity.pdbx_description
1 polymer ?
#
loop_
_entity_poly.entity_id
_entity_poly.type
_entity_poly.pdbx_seq_one_letter_code
_entity_poly.pdbx_strand_id
1 'polypeptide(L)'
;MTTTQRALARTPSRARLATVAGRASNYGVLCGRYIIEPGAFQSLTNDPMPKMLMSHEGPEIGEWLSVSEDEQGLYVAGRLWDNQPAREAISLYLGGDLIGLSLGPKKRCRWKTMRCGILLISHIEAIDEISLARVPGDPAALITQFLIGAGQ
;
A
#
# COMPACT_ATOMS: atom_id res chain seq x y z
N MET A 1 -35.11 20.54 -25.56
CA MET A 1 -34.23 19.44 -25.13
C MET A 1 -32.92 20.05 -24.69
N THR A 2 -32.71 20.20 -23.38
CA THR A 2 -31.54 20.93 -22.85
C THR A 2 -30.59 19.91 -22.25
N THR A 3 -29.47 19.69 -22.93
CA THR A 3 -28.40 18.77 -22.49
C THR A 3 -27.69 19.38 -21.29
N THR A 4 -27.97 18.86 -20.10
CA THR A 4 -27.19 19.17 -18.89
C THR A 4 -25.82 18.52 -19.01
N GLN A 5 -24.81 19.33 -19.29
CA GLN A 5 -23.41 18.93 -19.28
C GLN A 5 -23.00 18.67 -17.82
N ARG A 6 -22.82 17.39 -17.50
CA ARG A 6 -22.43 16.92 -16.16
C ARG A 6 -20.99 17.40 -15.88
N ALA A 7 -20.84 18.43 -15.05
CA ALA A 7 -19.55 18.86 -14.56
C ALA A 7 -18.90 17.72 -13.78
N LEU A 8 -17.73 17.25 -14.25
CA LEU A 8 -16.87 16.36 -13.49
C LEU A 8 -16.42 17.12 -12.24
N ALA A 9 -16.88 16.69 -11.07
CA ALA A 9 -16.42 17.22 -9.80
C ALA A 9 -14.91 16.94 -9.68
N ARG A 10 -14.09 17.98 -9.82
CA ARG A 10 -12.68 17.92 -9.39
C ARG A 10 -12.69 17.81 -7.87
N THR A 11 -12.40 16.62 -7.35
CA THR A 11 -12.05 16.42 -5.94
C THR A 11 -10.99 17.46 -5.56
N PRO A 12 -11.17 18.23 -4.47
CA PRO A 12 -10.15 19.15 -4.03
C PRO A 12 -8.87 18.35 -3.80
N SER A 13 -7.81 18.65 -4.55
CA SER A 13 -6.50 18.06 -4.31
C SER A 13 -6.09 18.48 -2.91
N ARG A 14 -6.07 17.54 -1.95
CA ARG A 14 -5.47 17.79 -0.64
C ARG A 14 -4.05 18.27 -0.87
N ALA A 15 -3.64 19.33 -0.18
CA ALA A 15 -2.26 19.79 -0.20
C ALA A 15 -1.34 18.58 0.13
N ARG A 16 -0.20 18.48 -0.55
CA ARG A 16 0.71 17.34 -0.47
C ARG A 16 1.95 17.74 0.32
N LEU A 17 2.38 16.84 1.20
CA LEU A 17 3.56 17.07 2.04
C LEU A 17 4.78 16.24 1.60
N ALA A 18 4.56 14.98 1.20
CA ALA A 18 5.64 14.06 0.82
C ALA A 18 5.19 13.05 -0.23
N THR A 19 6.16 12.35 -0.83
CA THR A 19 5.97 11.12 -1.62
C THR A 19 6.64 9.96 -0.94
N VAL A 20 6.02 8.79 -1.07
CA VAL A 20 6.54 7.52 -0.58
C VAL A 20 6.40 6.48 -1.67
N ALA A 21 7.41 5.62 -1.83
CA ALA A 21 7.35 4.44 -2.67
C ALA A 21 8.15 3.30 -2.06
N GLY A 22 7.76 2.07 -2.41
CA GLY A 22 8.40 0.86 -1.90
C GLY A 22 7.63 -0.39 -2.27
N ARG A 23 8.15 -1.53 -1.80
CA ARG A 23 7.43 -2.81 -1.92
C ARG A 23 6.50 -2.97 -0.73
N ALA A 24 5.23 -3.21 -1.04
CA ALA A 24 4.21 -3.55 -0.06
C ALA A 24 4.16 -5.06 0.24
N SER A 25 4.69 -5.86 -0.69
CA SER A 25 4.81 -7.32 -0.57
C SER A 25 5.84 -7.85 -1.55
N ASN A 26 6.55 -8.89 -1.18
CA ASN A 26 7.52 -9.61 -1.97
C ASN A 26 7.01 -11.03 -2.25
N TYR A 27 7.45 -11.60 -3.36
CA TYR A 27 7.25 -13.00 -3.68
C TYR A 27 8.24 -13.91 -2.97
N GLY A 28 7.78 -15.11 -2.63
CA GLY A 28 8.64 -16.14 -2.05
C GLY A 28 9.07 -15.90 -0.61
N VAL A 29 8.69 -14.77 0.02
CA VAL A 29 9.00 -14.47 1.41
C VAL A 29 7.97 -15.11 2.33
N LEU A 30 8.44 -15.73 3.42
CA LEU A 30 7.58 -16.30 4.45
C LEU A 30 7.05 -15.18 5.37
N CYS A 31 5.78 -14.86 5.22
CA CYS A 31 5.04 -13.88 6.01
C CYS A 31 4.23 -14.62 7.09
N GLY A 32 4.85 -14.85 8.25
CA GLY A 32 4.25 -15.63 9.34
C GLY A 32 4.08 -17.10 8.98
N ARG A 33 2.92 -17.47 8.41
CA ARG A 33 2.61 -18.85 7.99
C ARG A 33 2.28 -18.99 6.51
N TYR A 34 2.44 -17.92 5.72
CA TYR A 34 2.12 -17.95 4.31
C TYR A 34 3.21 -17.33 3.43
N ILE A 35 3.21 -17.71 2.16
CA ILE A 35 4.04 -17.14 1.11
C ILE A 35 3.11 -16.65 -0.01
N ILE A 36 3.42 -15.50 -0.59
CA ILE A 36 2.74 -15.01 -1.79
C ILE A 36 3.53 -15.50 -3.02
N GLU A 37 2.84 -16.14 -3.95
CA GLU A 37 3.44 -16.70 -5.15
C GLU A 37 3.63 -15.64 -6.25
N PRO A 38 4.66 -15.74 -7.11
CA PRO A 38 4.77 -14.93 -8.31
C PRO A 38 3.48 -14.97 -9.14
N GLY A 39 3.02 -13.82 -9.64
CA GLY A 39 1.77 -13.72 -10.38
C GLY A 39 0.52 -13.53 -9.51
N ALA A 40 0.63 -13.59 -8.18
CA ALA A 40 -0.54 -13.48 -7.31
C ALA A 40 -1.26 -12.12 -7.39
N PHE A 41 -0.64 -11.08 -7.93
CA PHE A 41 -1.24 -9.74 -8.06
C PHE A 41 -1.73 -9.44 -9.50
N GLN A 42 -1.61 -10.36 -10.46
CA GLN A 42 -1.96 -10.13 -11.87
C GLN A 42 -3.44 -9.82 -12.06
N SER A 43 -4.29 -10.35 -11.18
CA SER A 43 -5.73 -10.16 -11.15
C SER A 43 -6.20 -8.93 -10.38
N LEU A 44 -5.27 -8.14 -9.83
CA LEU A 44 -5.61 -7.06 -8.91
C LEU A 44 -6.42 -5.97 -9.61
N THR A 45 -7.68 -5.84 -9.22
CA THR A 45 -8.51 -4.72 -9.64
C THR A 45 -8.25 -3.56 -8.66
N ASN A 46 -7.36 -2.64 -9.03
CA ASN A 46 -7.03 -1.44 -8.25
C ASN A 46 -8.18 -0.41 -8.16
N ASP A 47 -9.43 -0.86 -8.22
CA ASP A 47 -10.63 -0.02 -8.18
C ASP A 47 -11.63 -0.56 -7.12
N PRO A 48 -11.83 0.17 -6.00
CA PRO A 48 -11.11 1.38 -5.62
C PRO A 48 -9.64 1.10 -5.28
N MET A 49 -8.79 2.12 -5.40
CA MET A 49 -7.41 2.06 -4.92
C MET A 49 -7.39 1.75 -3.42
N PRO A 50 -6.46 0.91 -2.92
CA PRO A 50 -6.36 0.65 -1.48
C PRO A 50 -6.15 1.94 -0.70
N LYS A 51 -6.57 1.93 0.57
CA LYS A 51 -6.32 3.04 1.48
C LYS A 51 -4.83 3.12 1.86
N MET A 52 -4.32 4.33 2.09
CA MET A 52 -2.98 4.55 2.69
C MET A 52 -3.14 4.89 4.16
N LEU A 53 -2.90 3.92 5.04
CA LEU A 53 -3.09 4.08 6.50
C LEU A 53 -1.76 4.26 7.24
N MET A 54 -1.82 4.94 8.38
CA MET A 54 -0.77 4.91 9.40
C MET A 54 -0.97 3.69 10.28
N SER A 55 -0.19 2.62 10.08
CA SER A 55 -0.48 1.31 10.67
C SER A 55 -1.88 0.77 10.31
N HIS A 56 -2.08 -0.54 10.37
CA HIS A 56 -3.30 -1.20 9.89
C HIS A 56 -4.63 -0.64 10.46
N GLU A 57 -4.61 -0.08 11.68
CA GLU A 57 -5.79 0.43 12.38
C GLU A 57 -5.82 1.96 12.54
N GLY A 58 -4.84 2.68 11.99
CA GLY A 58 -4.75 4.13 12.15
C GLY A 58 -5.46 4.91 11.04
N PRO A 59 -5.35 6.25 11.08
CA PRO A 59 -6.01 7.14 10.12
C PRO A 59 -5.44 6.99 8.71
N GLU A 60 -6.23 7.37 7.71
CA GLU A 60 -5.73 7.58 6.35
C GLU A 60 -4.81 8.81 6.30
N ILE A 61 -3.60 8.62 5.77
CA ILE A 61 -2.53 9.63 5.75
C ILE A 61 -2.17 10.10 4.33
N GLY A 62 -2.78 9.51 3.31
CA GLY A 62 -2.46 9.83 1.93
C GLY A 62 -3.26 9.00 0.94
N GLU A 63 -2.74 8.95 -0.29
CA GLU A 63 -3.33 8.18 -1.38
C GLU A 63 -2.23 7.52 -2.20
N TRP A 64 -2.50 6.29 -2.66
CA TRP A 64 -1.66 5.60 -3.63
C TRP A 64 -1.96 6.13 -5.03
N LEU A 65 -0.90 6.41 -5.78
CA LEU A 65 -0.96 6.89 -7.16
C LEU A 65 -0.76 5.74 -8.16
N SER A 66 0.04 4.74 -7.77
CA SER A 66 0.24 3.51 -8.53
C SER A 66 0.38 2.32 -7.60
N VAL A 67 -0.26 1.22 -7.98
CA VAL A 67 -0.14 -0.09 -7.34
C VAL A 67 0.03 -1.11 -8.46
N SER A 68 1.19 -1.74 -8.55
CA SER A 68 1.51 -2.62 -9.67
C SER A 68 2.42 -3.75 -9.25
N GLU A 69 2.19 -4.92 -9.85
CA GLU A 69 3.09 -6.06 -9.75
C GLU A 69 4.36 -5.82 -10.58
N ASP A 70 5.50 -6.29 -10.07
CA ASP A 70 6.73 -6.52 -10.82
C ASP A 70 7.31 -7.92 -10.53
N GLU A 71 8.49 -8.21 -11.06
CA GLU A 71 9.16 -9.52 -10.91
C GLU A 71 9.43 -9.91 -9.45
N GLN A 72 9.44 -8.96 -8.52
CA GLN A 72 9.76 -9.18 -7.10
C GLN A 72 8.52 -9.18 -6.22
N GLY A 73 7.41 -8.57 -6.63
CA GLY A 73 6.18 -8.51 -5.85
C GLY A 73 5.31 -7.31 -6.16
N LEU A 74 4.66 -6.75 -5.14
CA LEU A 74 3.80 -5.58 -5.26
C LEU A 74 4.56 -4.30 -4.95
N TYR A 75 4.78 -3.48 -5.97
CA TYR A 75 5.35 -2.15 -5.83
C TYR A 75 4.25 -1.08 -5.77
N VAL A 76 4.42 -0.12 -4.88
CA VAL A 76 3.48 0.99 -4.72
C VAL A 76 4.20 2.33 -4.67
N ALA A 77 3.54 3.35 -5.21
CA ALA A 77 3.97 4.74 -5.06
C ALA A 77 2.77 5.63 -4.77
N GLY A 78 2.96 6.57 -3.85
CA GLY A 78 1.87 7.39 -3.33
C GLY A 78 2.35 8.72 -2.78
N ARG A 79 1.40 9.52 -2.32
CA ARG A 79 1.67 10.81 -1.69
C ARG A 79 0.97 10.91 -0.35
N LEU A 80 1.66 11.52 0.61
CA LEU A 80 1.09 11.87 1.90
C LEU A 80 0.38 13.21 1.79
N TRP A 81 -0.79 13.30 2.42
CA TRP A 81 -1.54 14.54 2.53
C TRP A 81 -0.86 15.49 3.52
N ASP A 82 -1.20 16.77 3.43
CA ASP A 82 -0.84 17.75 4.44
C ASP A 82 -1.88 17.77 5.56
N ASN A 83 -1.81 16.76 6.42
CA ASN A 83 -2.60 16.67 7.65
C ASN A 83 -1.71 16.24 8.82
N GLN A 84 -2.25 16.37 10.04
CA GLN A 84 -1.50 16.07 11.26
C GLN A 84 -0.99 14.61 11.30
N PRO A 85 -1.80 13.57 11.02
CA PRO A 85 -1.31 12.19 11.00
C PRO A 85 -0.20 11.91 9.97
N ALA A 86 -0.25 12.55 8.81
CA ALA A 86 0.80 12.42 7.81
C ALA A 86 2.12 13.08 8.25
N ARG A 87 2.05 14.23 8.94
CA ARG A 87 3.24 14.89 9.53
C ARG A 87 3.89 14.02 10.60
N GLU A 88 3.08 13.30 11.38
CA GLU A 88 3.56 12.30 12.35
C GLU A 88 4.25 11.12 11.66
N ALA A 89 3.69 10.60 10.55
CA ALA A 89 4.31 9.55 9.76
C ALA A 89 5.69 9.96 9.22
N ILE A 90 5.82 11.20 8.74
CA ILE A 90 7.11 11.76 8.30
C ILE A 90 8.10 11.82 9.47
N SER A 91 7.65 12.27 10.64
CA SER A 91 8.51 12.36 11.83
C SER A 91 9.02 10.99 12.27
N LEU A 92 8.15 9.96 12.26
CA LEU A 92 8.54 8.57 12.57
C LEU A 92 9.49 7.99 11.51
N TYR A 93 9.27 8.28 10.22
CA TYR A 93 10.20 7.87 9.17
C TYR A 93 11.59 8.49 9.36
N LEU A 94 11.65 9.81 9.60
CA LEU A 94 12.92 10.51 9.86
C LEU A 94 13.62 10.01 11.13
N GLY A 95 12.86 9.57 12.13
CA GLY A 95 13.38 8.94 13.34
C GLY A 95 13.85 7.49 13.16
N GLY A 96 13.65 6.88 11.98
CA GLY A 96 14.01 5.48 11.70
C GLY A 96 13.01 4.45 12.25
N ASP A 97 11.84 4.91 12.71
CA ASP A 97 10.82 4.10 13.36
C ASP A 97 9.74 3.59 12.39
N LEU A 98 9.64 4.16 11.20
CA LEU A 98 8.68 3.78 10.18
C LEU A 98 9.48 3.35 8.94
N ILE A 99 9.71 2.05 8.81
CA ILE A 99 10.72 1.52 7.87
C ILE A 99 10.13 0.84 6.63
N GLY A 100 8.85 0.48 6.67
CA GLY A 100 8.28 -0.39 5.65
C GLY A 100 6.81 -0.17 5.37
N LEU A 101 6.32 -1.01 4.46
CA LEU A 101 4.95 -1.02 3.99
C LEU A 101 4.34 -2.38 4.29
N SER A 102 3.10 -2.41 4.76
CA SER A 102 2.42 -3.66 5.10
C SER A 102 1.14 -3.79 4.32
N LEU A 103 1.05 -4.88 3.55
CA LEU A 103 -0.16 -5.27 2.87
C LEU A 103 -1.24 -5.72 3.86
N GLY A 104 -2.44 -5.17 3.73
CA GLY A 104 -3.56 -5.46 4.62
C GLY A 104 -4.10 -6.89 4.62
N PRO A 105 -5.22 -7.13 5.30
CA PRO A 105 -5.85 -8.45 5.40
C PRO A 105 -6.19 -9.06 4.04
N LYS A 106 -5.82 -10.33 3.84
CA LYS A 106 -5.98 -11.05 2.57
C LYS A 106 -7.35 -11.74 2.49
N LYS A 107 -8.41 -10.93 2.45
CA LYS A 107 -9.81 -11.41 2.48
C LYS A 107 -10.28 -12.02 1.15
N ARG A 108 -9.83 -11.45 0.03
CA ARG A 108 -10.25 -11.85 -1.33
C ARG A 108 -9.06 -12.43 -2.08
N CYS A 109 -8.67 -13.63 -1.67
CA CYS A 109 -7.54 -14.34 -2.25
C CYS A 109 -7.74 -15.86 -2.25
N ARG A 110 -6.97 -16.56 -3.07
CA ARG A 110 -6.98 -18.03 -3.14
C ARG A 110 -5.82 -18.60 -2.33
N TRP A 111 -6.18 -19.42 -1.35
CA TRP A 111 -5.24 -20.09 -0.46
C TRP A 111 -5.03 -21.55 -0.89
N LYS A 112 -3.79 -22.01 -0.80
CA LYS A 112 -3.42 -23.43 -0.97
C LYS A 112 -2.51 -23.87 0.17
N THR A 113 -2.82 -25.00 0.78
CA THR A 113 -1.97 -25.57 1.84
C THR A 113 -0.90 -26.46 1.22
N MET A 114 0.37 -26.20 1.52
CA MET A 114 1.48 -27.08 1.19
C MET A 114 1.52 -28.28 2.14
N ARG A 115 2.13 -29.39 1.71
CA ARG A 115 2.32 -30.59 2.56
C ARG A 115 3.06 -30.29 3.87
N CYS A 116 3.95 -29.29 3.87
CA CYS A 116 4.68 -28.84 5.06
C CYS A 116 3.87 -27.93 6.01
N GLY A 117 2.61 -27.63 5.69
CA GLY A 117 1.73 -26.78 6.52
C GLY A 117 1.81 -25.28 6.24
N ILE A 118 2.72 -24.83 5.37
CA ILE A 118 2.77 -23.44 4.89
C ILE A 118 1.59 -23.18 3.94
N LEU A 119 1.00 -22.00 4.03
CA LEU A 119 -0.04 -21.55 3.12
C LEU A 119 0.57 -20.78 1.93
N LEU A 120 0.06 -21.01 0.73
CA LEU A 120 0.40 -20.25 -0.47
C LEU A 120 -0.78 -19.39 -0.87
N ILE A 121 -0.50 -18.15 -1.24
CA ILE A 121 -1.48 -17.26 -1.88
C ILE A 121 -1.10 -17.14 -3.35
N SER A 122 -1.92 -17.72 -4.22
CA SER A 122 -1.66 -17.79 -5.65
C SER A 122 -2.40 -16.71 -6.45
N HIS A 123 -3.34 -16.01 -5.82
CA HIS A 123 -4.23 -15.06 -6.48
C HIS A 123 -4.85 -14.10 -5.47
N ILE A 124 -4.79 -12.79 -5.74
CA ILE A 124 -5.33 -11.71 -4.92
C ILE A 124 -6.20 -10.83 -5.82
N GLU A 125 -7.48 -10.72 -5.49
CA GLU A 125 -8.46 -10.01 -6.31
C GLU A 125 -8.47 -8.51 -6.01
N ALA A 126 -8.44 -8.16 -4.72
CA ALA A 126 -8.46 -6.77 -4.29
C ALA A 126 -7.84 -6.60 -2.91
N ILE A 127 -7.23 -5.43 -2.71
CA ILE A 127 -6.55 -5.03 -1.48
C ILE A 127 -7.35 -3.88 -0.86
N ASP A 128 -7.73 -4.01 0.41
CA ASP A 128 -8.48 -2.96 1.10
C ASP A 128 -7.58 -1.78 1.50
N GLU A 129 -6.35 -2.08 1.93
CA GLU A 129 -5.39 -1.09 2.41
C GLU A 129 -3.94 -1.56 2.28
N ILE A 130 -3.05 -0.58 2.19
CA ILE A 130 -1.61 -0.74 2.33
C ILE A 130 -1.15 0.35 3.30
N SER A 131 -0.52 -0.08 4.39
CA SER A 131 -0.16 0.80 5.51
C SER A 131 1.33 1.10 5.53
N LEU A 132 1.71 2.31 5.97
CA LEU A 132 3.07 2.54 6.45
C LEU A 132 3.20 1.90 7.84
N ALA A 133 4.27 1.13 8.06
CA ALA A 133 4.43 0.30 9.25
C ALA A 133 5.86 0.31 9.80
N ARG A 134 5.97 0.26 11.13
CA ARG A 134 7.23 0.03 11.85
C ARG A 134 7.72 -1.41 11.68
N VAL A 135 6.79 -2.37 11.73
CA VAL A 135 7.06 -3.79 11.54
C VAL A 135 6.10 -4.31 10.48
N PRO A 136 6.54 -4.38 9.21
CA PRO A 136 5.73 -4.95 8.14
C PRO A 136 5.43 -6.43 8.36
N GLY A 137 4.27 -6.90 7.90
CA GLY A 137 3.95 -8.33 7.93
C GLY A 137 4.84 -9.17 7.00
N ASP A 138 5.37 -8.55 5.94
CA ASP A 138 6.45 -9.07 5.11
C ASP A 138 7.77 -8.40 5.52
N PRO A 139 8.73 -9.12 6.10
CA PRO A 139 9.97 -8.52 6.61
C PRO A 139 10.85 -7.86 5.54
N ALA A 140 10.62 -8.14 4.24
CA ALA A 140 11.33 -7.52 3.13
C ALA A 140 10.55 -6.35 2.48
N ALA A 141 9.34 -6.02 2.98
CA ALA A 141 8.51 -4.95 2.43
C ALA A 141 8.93 -3.58 2.99
N LEU A 142 9.99 -3.02 2.42
CA LEU A 142 10.61 -1.78 2.86
C LEU A 142 10.20 -0.58 2.01
N ILE A 143 10.22 0.60 2.65
CA ILE A 143 10.18 1.88 1.95
C ILE A 143 11.52 2.06 1.24
N THR A 144 11.50 2.24 -0.08
CA THR A 144 12.71 2.44 -0.89
C THR A 144 12.92 3.90 -1.28
N GLN A 145 11.87 4.71 -1.22
CA GLN A 145 11.93 6.13 -1.51
C GLN A 145 10.97 6.90 -0.61
N PHE A 146 11.48 7.95 0.03
CA PHE A 146 10.66 8.89 0.79
C PHE A 146 11.21 10.29 0.55
N LEU A 147 10.43 11.12 -0.14
CA LEU A 147 10.82 12.49 -0.50
C LEU A 147 9.85 13.48 0.14
N ILE A 148 10.38 14.32 1.03
CA ILE A 148 9.63 15.39 1.69
C ILE A 148 9.68 16.62 0.78
N GLY A 149 8.52 17.16 0.43
CA GLY A 149 8.47 18.42 -0.32
C GLY A 149 9.02 19.55 0.54
N ALA A 150 9.84 20.43 -0.04
CA ALA A 150 10.22 21.66 0.63
C ALA A 150 8.92 22.41 0.97
N GLY A 151 8.64 22.57 2.27
CA GLY A 151 7.51 23.37 2.72
C GLY A 151 7.59 24.75 2.07
N GLN A 152 6.49 25.19 1.47
CA GLN A 152 6.35 26.60 1.12
C GLN A 152 6.14 27.41 2.40
#